data_AF-A0A4Q3EMH3-F1
#
_entry.id   AF-A0A4Q3EMH3-F1
#
_cell.length_a   1.000
_cell.length_b   1.000
_cell.length_c   1.000
_cell.angle_alpha   90.00
_cell.angle_beta   90.00
_cell.angle_gamma   90.00
#
_symmetry.space_group_name_H-M   'P 1'
#
loop_
_entity.id
_entity.type
_entity.pdbx_description
1 polymer ?
#
loop_
_entity_poly.entity_id
_entity_poly.type
_entity_poly.pdbx_seq_one_letter_code
_entity_poly.pdbx_strand_id
1 'polypeptide(L)'
;MAVSKEAKSGKKRHTKVSSVLVSQPKPQGDSPYIELARKHGIKVDFRPFIEVEPVSYKEFRREKINIQDFTAIIFTSRNAVDQFFRSCYASFH
;
A
#
# COMPACT_ATOMS: atom_id res chain seq x y z
N MET A 1 -44.98 -3.31 -0.37
CA MET A 1 -44.64 -2.90 1.01
C MET A 1 -43.37 -3.62 1.41
N ALA A 2 -42.30 -2.86 1.66
CA ALA A 2 -41.00 -3.38 2.02
C ALA A 2 -40.98 -3.76 3.51
N VAL A 3 -40.62 -5.00 3.82
CA VAL A 3 -40.15 -5.36 5.16
C VAL A 3 -38.63 -5.32 5.11
N SER A 4 -38.09 -4.21 5.62
CA SER A 4 -36.67 -4.00 5.83
C SER A 4 -36.13 -5.05 6.81
N LYS A 5 -35.19 -5.86 6.34
CA LYS A 5 -34.48 -6.83 7.17
C LYS A 5 -33.35 -6.08 7.88
N GLU A 6 -33.52 -5.82 9.17
CA GLU A 6 -32.49 -5.19 10.02
C GLU A 6 -31.20 -6.02 10.02
N ALA A 7 -30.09 -5.32 9.77
CA ALA A 7 -28.74 -5.85 9.87
C ALA A 7 -28.44 -6.19 11.34
N LYS A 8 -28.23 -7.48 11.64
CA LYS A 8 -27.88 -7.93 12.99
C LYS A 8 -26.52 -7.39 13.42
N SER A 9 -26.57 -6.34 14.24
CA SER A 9 -25.49 -5.86 15.10
C SER A 9 -25.09 -6.90 16.15
N GLY A 10 -23.78 -7.05 16.36
CA GLY A 10 -23.22 -7.36 17.68
C GLY A 10 -23.10 -8.83 18.11
N LYS A 11 -22.28 -9.64 17.43
CA LYS A 11 -21.78 -10.90 18.01
C LYS A 11 -20.43 -10.65 18.71
N LYS A 12 -20.45 -10.38 20.03
CA LYS A 12 -19.24 -10.31 20.87
C LYS A 12 -18.51 -11.65 20.81
N ARG A 13 -17.41 -11.72 20.06
CA ARG A 13 -16.49 -12.86 20.09
C ARG A 13 -15.71 -12.82 21.41
N HIS A 14 -16.05 -13.69 22.36
CA HIS A 14 -15.26 -13.94 23.56
C HIS A 14 -14.09 -14.88 23.27
N THR A 15 -13.24 -14.53 22.31
CA THR A 15 -11.94 -15.18 22.13
C THR A 15 -10.86 -14.14 22.33
N LYS A 16 -10.00 -14.38 23.33
CA LYS A 16 -8.86 -13.50 23.63
C LYS A 16 -7.99 -13.42 22.38
N VAL A 17 -7.89 -12.23 21.80
CA VAL A 17 -7.06 -11.99 20.62
C VAL A 17 -5.60 -12.12 21.05
N SER A 18 -4.89 -13.10 20.49
CA SER A 18 -3.48 -13.39 20.80
C SER A 18 -2.50 -12.80 19.78
N SER A 19 -2.96 -12.57 18.54
CA SER A 19 -2.16 -11.95 17.48
C SER A 19 -2.98 -11.02 16.59
N VAL A 20 -2.31 -9.98 16.09
CA VAL A 20 -2.85 -8.98 15.15
C VAL A 20 -1.85 -8.80 14.01
N LEU A 21 -2.34 -8.91 12.77
CA LEU A 21 -1.56 -8.61 11.58
C LEU A 21 -1.86 -7.18 11.12
N VAL A 22 -0.81 -6.38 10.96
CA VAL A 22 -0.90 -5.01 10.45
C VAL A 22 -0.33 -5.00 9.03
N SER A 23 -1.14 -4.60 8.06
CA SER A 23 -0.78 -4.58 6.63
C SER A 23 0.14 -3.41 6.22
N GLN A 24 0.63 -2.65 7.20
CA GLN A 24 1.49 -1.50 7.00
C GLN A 24 2.97 -1.89 7.06
N PRO A 25 3.86 -1.11 6.41
CA PRO A 25 5.29 -1.28 6.59
C PRO A 25 5.65 -1.10 8.06
N LYS A 26 6.73 -1.79 8.48
CA LYS A 26 7.21 -1.68 9.85
C LYS A 26 7.59 -0.22 10.15
N PRO A 27 6.96 0.43 11.13
CA PRO A 27 7.27 1.81 11.47
C PRO A 27 8.69 1.90 12.05
N GLN A 28 9.43 2.97 11.74
CA GLN A 28 10.79 3.18 12.24
C GLN A 28 10.84 3.78 13.66
N GLY A 29 9.71 4.29 14.17
CA GLY A 29 9.58 4.86 15.52
C GLY A 29 8.48 4.19 16.36
N ASP A 30 8.16 4.80 17.49
CA ASP A 30 7.05 4.35 18.33
C ASP A 30 5.74 4.46 17.57
N SER A 31 5.10 3.31 17.33
CA SER A 31 3.79 3.24 16.70
C SER A 31 2.73 2.86 17.73
N PRO A 32 1.48 3.32 17.55
CA PRO A 32 0.37 2.97 18.43
C PRO A 32 0.18 1.44 18.58
N TYR A 33 0.56 0.67 17.55
CA TYR A 33 0.46 -0.79 17.55
C TYR A 33 1.49 -1.46 18.45
N ILE A 34 2.69 -0.87 18.60
CA ILE A 34 3.73 -1.37 19.51
C ILE A 34 3.31 -1.16 20.96
N GLU A 35 2.71 -0.01 21.27
CA GLU A 35 2.18 0.27 22.61
C GLU A 35 0.99 -0.64 22.93
N LEU A 36 0.10 -0.87 21.96
CA LEU A 36 -1.05 -1.76 22.10
C LEU A 36 -0.63 -3.23 22.31
N ALA A 37 0.41 -3.69 21.60
CA ALA A 37 1.02 -5.00 21.82
C ALA A 37 1.56 -5.15 23.25
N ARG A 38 2.25 -4.12 23.76
CA ARG A 38 2.84 -4.10 25.10
C ARG A 38 1.78 -4.11 26.21
N LYS A 39 0.73 -3.29 26.05
CA LYS A 39 -0.33 -3.12 27.04
C LYS A 39 -1.21 -4.37 27.19
N HIS A 40 -1.44 -5.09 26.10
CA HIS A 40 -2.34 -6.26 26.09
C HIS A 40 -1.63 -7.61 25.93
N GLY A 41 -0.30 -7.63 25.78
CA GLY A 41 0.49 -8.84 25.59
C GLY A 41 0.17 -9.58 24.28
N ILE A 42 -0.16 -8.84 23.22
CA ILE A 42 -0.60 -9.38 21.93
C ILE A 42 0.56 -9.33 20.94
N LYS A 43 0.75 -10.37 20.13
CA LYS A 43 1.76 -10.39 19.07
C LYS A 43 1.29 -9.53 17.88
N VAL A 44 2.07 -8.52 17.49
CA VAL A 44 1.79 -7.70 16.31
C VAL A 44 2.80 -8.02 15.22
N ASP A 45 2.31 -8.55 14.10
CA ASP A 45 3.11 -8.82 12.91
C ASP A 45 2.86 -7.70 11.88
N PHE A 46 3.93 -7.06 11.38
CA PHE A 46 3.84 -6.06 10.31
C PHE A 46 4.18 -6.72 8.98
N ARG A 47 3.23 -6.75 8.05
CA ARG A 47 3.44 -7.30 6.71
C ARG A 47 2.89 -6.35 5.66
N PRO A 48 3.73 -5.54 4.98
CA PRO A 48 3.27 -4.73 3.87
C PRO A 48 2.71 -5.64 2.77
N PHE A 49 1.47 -5.40 2.37
CA PHE A 49 0.83 -6.17 1.29
C PHE A 49 1.09 -5.57 -0.10
N ILE A 50 1.62 -4.35 -0.15
CA ILE A 50 1.91 -3.65 -1.39
C ILE A 50 3.42 -3.51 -1.48
N GLU A 51 4.00 -4.23 -2.43
CA GLU A 51 5.37 -4.05 -2.87
C GLU A 51 5.35 -3.20 -4.13
N VAL A 52 6.09 -2.09 -4.10
CA VAL A 52 6.18 -1.19 -5.24
C VAL A 52 7.42 -1.59 -6.02
N GLU A 53 7.25 -2.46 -7.01
CA GLU A 53 8.34 -2.85 -7.88
C GLU A 53 8.59 -1.78 -8.95
N PRO A 54 9.84 -1.32 -9.12
CA PRO A 54 10.17 -0.41 -10.19
C PRO A 54 10.18 -1.12 -11.54
N VAL A 55 9.42 -0.61 -12.50
CA VAL A 55 9.47 -1.10 -13.88
C VAL A 55 10.84 -0.78 -14.49
N SER A 56 11.48 -1.77 -15.11
CA SER A 56 12.79 -1.56 -15.74
C SER A 56 12.67 -0.78 -17.06
N TYR A 57 13.74 -0.09 -17.47
CA TYR A 57 13.77 0.66 -18.73
C TYR A 57 13.45 -0.21 -19.96
N LYS A 58 13.86 -1.48 -19.95
CA LYS A 58 13.56 -2.44 -21.02
C LYS A 58 12.06 -2.69 -21.16
N GLU A 59 11.35 -2.79 -20.04
CA GLU A 59 9.91 -2.99 -20.05
C GLU A 59 9.15 -1.73 -20.42
N PHE A 60 9.60 -0.56 -19.97
CA PHE A 60 9.04 0.73 -20.38
C PHE A 60 9.14 0.93 -21.91
N ARG A 61 10.27 0.58 -22.52
CA ARG A 61 10.45 0.62 -23.99
C ARG A 61 9.57 -0.38 -24.73
N ARG A 62 9.18 -1.49 -24.10
CA ARG A 62 8.28 -2.50 -24.70
C ARG A 62 6.86 -1.96 -24.87
N GLU A 63 6.43 -1.03 -24.03
CA GLU A 63 5.11 -0.40 -24.15
C GLU A 63 5.00 0.55 -25.37
N LYS A 64 6.11 0.83 -26.06
CA LYS A 64 6.17 1.67 -27.28
C LYS A 64 5.49 3.04 -27.11
N ILE A 65 5.43 3.55 -25.88
CA ILE A 65 4.83 4.85 -25.59
C ILE A 65 5.90 5.91 -25.89
N ASN A 66 5.67 6.74 -26.91
CA ASN A 66 6.51 7.89 -27.17
C ASN A 66 5.95 9.10 -26.41
N ILE A 67 6.70 9.57 -25.42
CA ILE A 67 6.26 10.67 -24.53
C ILE A 67 6.01 11.96 -25.32
N GLN A 68 6.71 12.16 -26.45
CA GLN A 68 6.56 13.32 -27.31
C GLN A 68 5.21 13.38 -28.05
N ASP A 69 4.48 12.26 -28.13
CA ASP A 69 3.19 12.21 -28.80
C ASP A 69 2.06 12.76 -27.91
N PHE A 70 2.33 13.01 -26.62
CA PHE A 70 1.36 13.50 -25.65
C PHE A 70 1.62 14.95 -25.26
N THR A 71 0.55 15.74 -25.15
CA THR A 71 0.63 17.16 -24.76
C THR A 71 0.78 17.36 -23.25
N ALA A 72 0.33 16.41 -22.44
CA ALA A 72 0.38 16.48 -20.98
C ALA A 72 0.55 15.10 -20.35
N ILE A 73 1.18 15.07 -19.18
CA ILE A 73 1.42 13.87 -18.37
C ILE A 73 0.79 14.11 -17.00
N ILE A 74 -0.02 13.14 -16.53
CA ILE A 74 -0.68 13.21 -15.23
C ILE A 74 -0.06 12.17 -14.30
N PHE A 75 0.49 12.62 -13.18
CA PHE A 75 1.03 11.75 -12.15
C PHE A 75 0.00 11.52 -11.04
N THR A 76 -0.22 10.26 -10.67
CA THR A 76 -1.18 9.87 -9.62
C THR A 76 -0.53 9.69 -8.25
N SER A 77 0.81 9.63 -8.19
CA SER A 77 1.56 9.44 -6.95
C SER A 77 2.97 10.02 -7.04
N ARG A 78 3.59 10.30 -5.89
CA ARG A 78 5.00 10.73 -5.82
C ARG A 78 5.94 9.67 -6.41
N ASN A 79 5.67 8.40 -6.15
CA ASN A 79 6.50 7.32 -6.66
C ASN A 79 6.48 7.23 -8.20
N ALA A 80 5.35 7.57 -8.83
CA ALA A 80 5.26 7.64 -10.29
C ALA A 80 6.15 8.77 -10.87
N VAL A 81 6.22 9.91 -10.18
CA VAL A 81 7.10 11.03 -10.55
C VAL A 81 8.57 10.58 -10.51
N ASP A 82 8.99 10.02 -9.38
CA ASP A 82 10.38 9.60 -9.18
C ASP A 82 10.82 8.52 -10.19
N GLN A 83 9.95 7.53 -10.44
CA GLN A 83 10.22 6.47 -11.41
C GLN A 83 10.29 7.00 -12.85
N PHE A 84 9.42 7.93 -13.22
CA PHE A 84 9.40 8.55 -14.55
C PHE A 84 10.70 9.31 -14.83
N PHE A 85 11.10 10.22 -13.93
CA PHE A 85 12.31 11.00 -14.11
C PHE A 85 13.58 10.14 -14.03
N ARG A 86 13.61 9.10 -13.19
CA ARG A 86 14.72 8.13 -13.17
C ARG A 86 14.87 7.42 -14.52
N SER A 87 13.75 7.07 -15.16
CA SER A 87 13.74 6.43 -16.47
C SER A 87 14.24 7.36 -17.57
N CYS A 88 13.90 8.66 -17.51
CA CYS A 88 14.43 9.66 -18.43
C CYS A 88 15.94 9.84 -18.29
N TYR A 89 16.48 9.92 -17.07
CA TYR A 89 17.92 10.06 -16.85
C TYR A 89 18.71 8.84 -17.38
N ALA A 90 18.20 7.64 -17.13
CA ALA A 90 18.81 6.40 -17.61
C ALA A 90 18.78 6.25 -19.14
N SER A 91 17.83 6.91 -19.83
CA SER A 91 17.76 6.90 -21.30
C SER A 91 18.79 7.82 -21.97
N PHE A 92 19.48 8.68 -21.20
CA PHE A 92 20.50 9.62 -21.69
C PHE A 92 21.95 9.11 -21.51
N HIS A 93 22.13 7.86 -21.10
CA HIS A 93 23.41 7.12 -21.12
C HIS A 93 23.24 5.85 -21.95
#